data_AF-A0A821SB44-F1
#
_entry.id   AF-A0A821SB44-F1
#
_cell.length_a   1.000
_cell.length_b   1.000
_cell.length_c   1.000
_cell.angle_alpha   90.00
_cell.angle_beta   90.00
_cell.angle_gamma   90.00
#
_symmetry.space_group_name_H-M   'P 1'
#
loop_
_entity.id
_entity.type
_entity.pdbx_description
1 polymer ?
#
loop_
_entity_poly.entity_id
_entity_poly.type
_entity_poly.pdbx_seq_one_letter_code
_entity_poly.pdbx_strand_id
1 'polypeptide(L)'
;EALYDITLGFKKTGAEPTLLSIIKGRSCQAELFIRRIPISEIPTDTEGSSNWVHELYREKDKIYDYFAQHGTFEGNGLPRLETSRNYYDLLIELGWIMIIGIPSIIYFFQFLWTSSILAKFIFVIIISIATVIGRTMIAITETERGSHYGENNKEH
;
A
#
# COMPACT_ATOMS: atom_id res chain seq x y z
N GLU A 1 19.22 18.76 8.63
CA GLU A 1 17.83 18.27 8.42
C GLU A 1 17.52 18.28 6.92
N ALA A 2 16.67 17.37 6.43
CA ALA A 2 16.35 17.23 5.01
C ALA A 2 14.89 16.84 4.84
N LEU A 3 14.24 17.37 3.81
CA LEU A 3 12.89 16.99 3.40
C LEU A 3 13.02 15.85 2.38
N TYR A 4 12.32 14.75 2.63
CA TYR A 4 12.19 13.66 1.66
C TYR A 4 10.88 13.81 0.94
N ASP A 5 10.96 13.98 -0.38
CA ASP A 5 9.79 13.94 -1.23
C ASP A 5 9.69 12.56 -1.87
N ILE A 6 8.54 11.92 -1.66
CA ILE A 6 8.26 10.55 -2.05
C ILE A 6 7.03 10.57 -2.94
N THR A 7 7.20 10.18 -4.20
CA THR A 7 6.11 10.02 -5.16
C THR A 7 5.95 8.54 -5.48
N LEU A 8 4.75 8.02 -5.31
CA LEU A 8 4.41 6.62 -5.56
C LEU A 8 3.58 6.51 -6.83
N GLY A 9 4.08 5.78 -7.82
CA GLY A 9 3.37 5.49 -9.05
C GLY A 9 2.95 4.03 -9.10
N PHE A 10 1.67 3.74 -9.32
CA PHE A 10 1.18 2.39 -9.56
C PHE A 10 1.03 2.14 -11.06
N LYS A 11 1.60 1.05 -11.57
CA LYS A 11 1.44 0.71 -12.99
C LYS A 11 0.01 0.28 -13.26
N LYS A 12 -0.61 0.88 -14.28
CA LYS A 12 -1.99 0.56 -14.73
C LYS A 12 -2.16 -0.87 -15.25
N THR A 13 -1.06 -1.58 -15.51
CA THR A 13 -1.05 -2.98 -15.97
C THR A 13 -1.28 -3.99 -14.83
N GLY A 14 -1.19 -3.56 -13.57
CA GLY A 14 -1.42 -4.41 -12.39
C GLY A 14 -2.86 -4.37 -11.87
N ALA A 15 -3.17 -5.25 -10.91
CA ALA A 15 -4.38 -5.10 -10.13
C ALA A 15 -4.33 -3.79 -9.32
N GLU A 16 -5.48 -3.14 -9.14
CA GLU A 16 -5.57 -1.97 -8.28
C GLU A 16 -5.00 -2.30 -6.89
N PRO A 17 -4.27 -1.35 -6.25
CA PRO A 17 -3.66 -1.54 -4.95
C PRO A 17 -4.72 -1.50 -3.83
N THR A 18 -5.79 -2.27 -3.99
CA THR A 18 -6.78 -2.50 -2.95
C THR A 18 -6.21 -3.52 -1.95
N LEU A 19 -6.56 -3.36 -0.68
CA LEU A 19 -6.21 -4.31 0.39
C LEU A 19 -6.56 -5.76 -0.02
N LEU A 20 -7.67 -5.91 -0.75
CA LEU A 20 -8.16 -7.18 -1.25
C LEU A 20 -7.28 -7.76 -2.37
N SER A 21 -6.71 -6.95 -3.26
CA SER A 21 -5.73 -7.40 -4.25
C SER A 21 -4.44 -7.89 -3.58
N ILE A 22 -3.99 -7.22 -2.51
CA ILE A 22 -2.82 -7.62 -1.72
C ILE A 22 -3.08 -8.97 -1.03
N ILE A 23 -4.23 -9.12 -0.35
CA ILE A 23 -4.63 -10.37 0.29
C ILE A 23 -4.77 -11.52 -0.73
N LYS A 24 -5.25 -11.22 -1.94
CA LYS A 24 -5.35 -12.19 -3.04
C LYS A 24 -4.01 -12.50 -3.72
N GLY A 25 -2.91 -11.89 -3.27
CA GLY A 25 -1.58 -12.10 -3.86
C GLY A 25 -1.46 -11.62 -5.31
N ARG A 26 -2.30 -10.68 -5.74
CA ARG A 26 -2.18 -10.08 -7.07
C ARG A 26 -0.93 -9.20 -7.09
N SER A 27 -0.10 -9.35 -8.13
CA SER A 27 1.13 -8.59 -8.26
C SER A 27 0.82 -7.11 -8.54
N CYS A 28 0.84 -6.28 -7.51
CA CYS A 28 0.84 -4.83 -7.64
C CYS A 28 2.27 -4.37 -7.87
N GLN A 29 2.56 -3.82 -9.05
CA GLN A 29 3.85 -3.20 -9.33
C GLN A 29 3.75 -1.69 -9.08
N ALA A 30 4.43 -1.23 -8.03
CA ALA A 30 4.59 0.19 -7.74
C ALA A 30 6.04 0.59 -7.98
N GLU A 31 6.24 1.74 -8.60
CA GLU A 31 7.55 2.40 -8.63
C GLU A 31 7.53 3.57 -7.66
N LEU A 32 8.63 3.69 -6.90
CA LEU A 32 8.80 4.72 -5.90
C LEU A 32 9.88 5.70 -6.37
N PHE A 33 9.51 6.96 -6.51
CA PHE A 33 10.44 8.05 -6.78
C PHE A 33 10.73 8.78 -5.47
N ILE A 34 11.96 8.68 -4.96
CA ILE A 34 12.40 9.37 -3.75
C ILE A 34 13.44 10.42 -4.14
N ARG A 35 13.21 11.68 -3.78
CA ARG A 35 14.22 12.74 -3.85
C ARG A 35 14.46 13.34 -2.47
N ARG A 36 15.72 13.64 -2.18
CA ARG A 36 16.14 14.31 -0.95
C ARG A 36 16.39 15.78 -1.25
N ILE A 37 15.65 16.65 -0.56
CA ILE A 37 15.78 18.11 -0.66
C ILE A 37 16.41 18.60 0.65
N PRO A 38 17.62 19.19 0.61
CA PRO A 38 18.22 19.75 1.82
C PRO A 38 17.45 21.00 2.28
N ILE A 39 17.23 21.15 3.59
CA ILE A 39 16.43 22.26 4.14
C ILE A 39 17.07 23.63 3.86
N SER A 40 18.37 23.69 3.57
CA SER A 40 19.06 24.90 3.14
C SER A 40 18.56 25.49 1.82
N GLU A 41 17.90 24.70 0.97
CA GLU A 41 17.34 25.15 -0.31
C GLU A 41 15.92 25.71 -0.17
N ILE A 42 15.30 25.58 1.01
CA ILE A 42 13.94 26.07 1.27
C ILE A 42 14.02 27.54 1.70
N PRO A 43 13.36 28.47 0.99
CA PRO A 43 13.35 29.87 1.39
C PRO A 43 12.61 30.04 2.73
N THR A 44 13.23 30.65 3.74
CA THR A 44 12.61 30.88 5.06
C THR A 44 11.54 31.99 5.05
N ASP A 45 11.45 32.76 3.96
CA ASP A 45 10.46 33.81 3.78
C ASP A 45 9.07 33.23 3.44
N THR A 46 8.00 33.85 3.94
CA THR A 46 6.63 33.32 3.82
C THR A 46 6.12 33.31 2.37
N GLU A 47 6.44 34.35 1.58
CA GLU A 47 6.07 34.40 0.15
C GLU A 47 6.98 33.50 -0.68
N GLY A 48 8.28 33.48 -0.35
CA GLY A 48 9.26 32.59 -0.97
C GLY A 48 8.92 31.10 -0.78
N SER A 49 8.50 30.71 0.42
CA SER A 49 8.04 29.35 0.74
C SER A 49 6.82 28.96 -0.08
N SER A 50 5.83 29.84 -0.21
CA SER A 50 4.62 29.57 -0.97
C SER A 50 4.93 29.32 -2.46
N ASN A 51 5.72 30.19 -3.06
CA ASN A 51 6.14 30.05 -4.46
C ASN A 51 6.99 28.80 -4.69
N TRP A 52 7.88 28.47 -3.76
CA TRP A 52 8.69 27.26 -3.81
C TRP A 52 7.82 25.99 -3.74
N VAL A 53 6.83 25.95 -2.84
CA VAL A 53 5.89 24.82 -2.75
C VAL A 53 5.06 24.69 -4.03
N HIS A 54 4.60 25.80 -4.62
CA HIS A 54 3.87 25.76 -5.88
C HIS A 54 4.70 25.23 -7.04
N GLU A 55 5.96 25.65 -7.17
CA GLU A 55 6.86 25.12 -8.20
C GLU A 55 7.18 23.64 -7.94
N LEU A 56 7.38 23.25 -6.68
CA LEU A 56 7.58 21.86 -6.28
C LEU A 56 6.40 20.97 -6.71
N TYR A 57 5.17 21.43 -6.52
CA TYR A 57 3.97 20.70 -6.96
C TYR A 57 3.89 20.60 -8.49
N ARG A 58 4.19 21.67 -9.23
CA ARG A 58 4.23 21.65 -10.70
C ARG A 58 5.25 20.65 -11.24
N GLU A 59 6.41 20.58 -10.59
CA GLU A 59 7.43 19.60 -10.95
C GLU A 59 6.97 18.16 -10.66
N LYS A 60 6.34 17.92 -9.51
CA LYS A 60 5.76 16.60 -9.19
C LYS A 60 4.69 16.18 -10.20
N ASP A 61 3.80 17.08 -10.59
CA ASP A 61 2.76 16.78 -11.58
C ASP A 61 3.37 16.37 -12.92
N LYS A 62 4.43 17.05 -13.38
CA LYS A 62 5.16 16.67 -14.61
C LYS A 62 5.80 15.28 -14.50
N ILE A 63 6.40 14.96 -13.36
CA ILE A 63 7.00 13.65 -13.08
C ILE A 63 5.91 12.56 -13.11
N TYR A 64 4.76 12.84 -12.50
CA TYR A 64 3.62 11.91 -12.48
C TYR A 64 2.98 11.75 -13.87
N ASP A 65 2.84 12.81 -14.65
CA ASP A 65 2.36 12.77 -16.03
C ASP A 65 3.28 11.94 -16.93
N TYR A 66 4.60 12.08 -16.75
CA TYR A 66 5.58 11.24 -17.44
C TYR A 66 5.38 9.75 -17.08
N PHE A 67 5.19 9.45 -15.79
CA PHE A 67 4.90 8.10 -15.32
C PHE A 67 3.56 7.58 -15.86
N ALA A 68 2.53 8.41 -15.93
CA ALA A 68 1.23 8.02 -16.47
C ALA A 68 1.28 7.65 -17.96
N GLN A 69 2.18 8.29 -18.72
CA GLN A 69 2.39 8.03 -20.15
C GLN A 69 3.33 6.84 -20.42
N HIS A 70 4.43 6.73 -19.67
CA HIS A 70 5.50 5.76 -19.96
C HIS A 70 5.47 4.53 -19.04
N GLY A 71 4.75 4.60 -17.91
CA GLY A 71 4.68 3.53 -16.92
C GLY A 71 5.97 3.31 -16.12
N THR A 72 6.92 4.25 -16.21
CA THR A 72 8.23 4.20 -15.54
C THR A 72 8.74 5.59 -15.17
N PHE A 73 9.52 5.72 -14.09
CA PHE A 73 10.18 7.00 -13.72
C PHE A 73 11.60 7.19 -14.30
N GLU A 74 12.07 6.30 -15.19
CA GLU A 74 13.46 6.26 -15.68
C GLU A 74 13.93 7.53 -16.42
N GLY A 75 13.01 8.40 -16.86
CA GLY A 75 13.35 9.67 -17.54
C GLY A 75 13.80 10.81 -16.62
N ASN A 76 13.71 10.64 -15.30
CA ASN A 76 13.88 11.74 -14.33
C ASN A 76 15.28 11.81 -13.68
N GLY A 77 16.28 11.15 -14.26
CA GLY A 77 17.70 11.29 -13.88
C GLY A 77 18.10 10.66 -12.55
N LEU A 78 17.24 9.87 -11.90
CA LEU A 78 17.59 9.10 -10.71
C LEU A 78 17.99 7.66 -11.06
N PRO A 79 19.00 7.08 -10.38
CA PRO A 79 19.38 5.70 -10.58
C PRO A 79 18.25 4.76 -10.10
N ARG A 80 17.91 3.78 -10.94
CA ARG A 80 16.94 2.74 -10.60
C ARG A 80 17.54 1.82 -9.52
N LEU A 81 17.00 1.91 -8.32
CA LEU A 81 17.28 0.96 -7.25
C LEU A 81 16.25 -0.17 -7.34
N GLU A 82 16.65 -1.29 -7.94
CA GLU A 82 15.87 -2.51 -7.84
C GLU A 82 16.05 -3.06 -6.42
N THR A 83 14.98 -3.02 -5.61
CA THR A 83 14.99 -3.72 -4.33
C THR A 83 15.09 -5.21 -4.61
N SER A 84 16.28 -5.78 -4.43
CA SER A 84 16.50 -7.21 -4.58
C SER A 84 15.57 -7.95 -3.63
N ARG A 85 14.73 -8.84 -4.18
CA ARG A 85 13.72 -9.56 -3.42
C ARG A 85 14.42 -10.47 -2.43
N ASN A 86 14.34 -10.10 -1.15
CA ASN A 86 15.04 -10.82 -0.10
C ASN A 86 14.31 -12.13 0.22
N TYR A 87 14.89 -13.26 -0.17
CA TYR A 87 14.32 -14.58 0.12
C TYR A 87 14.45 -14.97 1.59
N TYR A 88 15.31 -14.30 2.37
CA TYR A 88 15.41 -14.53 3.81
C TYR A 88 14.11 -14.18 4.54
N ASP A 89 13.38 -13.16 4.09
CA ASP A 89 12.09 -12.80 4.69
C ASP A 89 11.07 -13.94 4.54
N LEU A 90 11.04 -14.60 3.37
CA LEU A 90 10.17 -15.75 3.12
C LEU A 90 10.55 -16.96 3.99
N LEU A 91 11.84 -17.18 4.20
CA LEU A 91 12.32 -18.28 5.06
C LEU A 91 11.99 -18.03 6.53
N ILE A 92 12.13 -16.79 6.99
CA ILE A 92 11.75 -16.38 8.35
C ILE A 92 10.24 -16.52 8.54
N GLU A 93 9.45 -16.06 7.56
CA GLU A 93 7.99 -16.20 7.57
C GLU A 93 7.58 -17.67 7.61
N LEU A 94 8.18 -18.52 6.77
CA LEU A 94 7.92 -19.96 6.78
C LEU A 94 8.31 -20.59 8.13
N GLY A 95 9.40 -20.14 8.73
CA GLY A 95 9.82 -20.54 10.07
C GLY A 95 8.75 -20.24 11.12
N TRP A 96 8.22 -19.02 11.13
CA TRP A 96 7.14 -18.63 12.05
C TRP A 96 5.84 -19.40 11.78
N ILE A 97 5.48 -19.64 10.51
CA ILE A 97 4.33 -20.47 10.13
C ILE A 97 4.50 -21.90 10.64
N MET A 98 5.70 -22.47 10.57
CA MET A 98 5.96 -23.82 11.08
C MET A 98 5.90 -23.87 12.61
N ILE A 99 6.54 -22.90 13.29
CA ILE A 99 6.62 -22.86 14.76
C ILE A 99 5.26 -22.57 15.39
N ILE A 100 4.47 -21.66 14.82
CA ILE A 100 3.16 -21.26 15.38
C ILE A 100 2.03 -22.06 14.73
N GLY A 101 2.04 -22.19 13.41
CA GLY A 101 0.95 -22.80 12.66
C GLY A 101 0.76 -24.29 12.96
N ILE A 102 1.84 -25.07 13.02
CA ILE A 102 1.74 -26.52 13.31
C ILE A 102 1.08 -26.78 14.68
N PRO A 103 1.55 -26.23 15.80
CA PRO A 103 0.89 -26.45 17.09
C PRO A 103 -0.53 -25.88 17.11
N SER A 104 -0.80 -24.73 16.49
CA SER A 104 -2.16 -24.19 16.38
C SER A 104 -3.11 -25.16 15.67
N ILE A 105 -2.67 -25.81 14.60
CA ILE A 105 -3.45 -26.82 13.88
C ILE A 105 -3.69 -28.06 14.74
N ILE A 106 -2.67 -28.54 15.46
CA ILE A 106 -2.80 -29.69 16.37
C ILE A 106 -3.82 -29.40 17.48
N TYR A 107 -3.70 -28.23 18.14
CA TYR A 107 -4.66 -27.81 19.16
C TYR A 107 -6.06 -27.64 18.61
N PHE A 108 -6.20 -27.16 17.37
CA PHE A 108 -7.49 -27.04 16.71
C PHE A 108 -8.16 -28.41 16.50
N PHE A 109 -7.42 -29.40 16.00
CA PHE A 109 -7.95 -30.76 15.85
C PHE A 109 -8.25 -31.42 17.21
N GLN A 110 -7.41 -31.20 18.20
CA GLN A 110 -7.63 -31.69 19.56
C GLN A 110 -8.90 -31.07 20.18
N PHE A 111 -9.14 -29.78 19.95
CA PHE A 111 -10.38 -29.09 20.33
C PHE A 111 -11.59 -29.70 19.62
N LEU A 112 -11.51 -29.92 18.31
CA LEU A 112 -12.61 -30.56 17.57
C LEU A 112 -12.95 -31.96 18.09
N TRP A 113 -11.97 -32.73 18.53
CA TRP A 113 -12.21 -34.08 19.04
C TRP A 113 -12.70 -34.09 20.50
N THR A 114 -12.11 -33.26 21.36
CA THR A 114 -12.35 -33.28 22.82
C THR A 114 -13.55 -32.44 23.25
N SER A 115 -13.94 -31.43 22.46
CA SER A 115 -14.94 -30.45 22.89
C SER A 115 -16.38 -30.88 22.65
N SER A 116 -17.27 -30.37 23.51
CA SER A 116 -18.71 -30.56 23.42
C SER A 116 -19.31 -29.89 22.17
N ILE A 117 -20.48 -30.37 21.74
CA ILE A 117 -21.23 -29.81 20.62
C ILE A 117 -21.51 -28.30 20.83
N LEU A 118 -21.83 -27.88 22.06
CA LEU A 118 -22.19 -26.51 22.39
C LEU A 118 -21.00 -25.55 22.19
N ALA A 119 -19.80 -25.95 22.61
CA ALA A 119 -18.58 -25.17 22.41
C ALA A 119 -18.26 -24.98 20.90
N LYS A 120 -18.50 -26.01 20.08
CA LYS A 120 -18.33 -25.95 18.62
C LYS A 120 -19.29 -24.94 17.99
N PHE A 121 -20.55 -24.92 18.42
CA PHE A 121 -21.54 -23.95 17.92
C PHE A 121 -21.16 -22.50 18.24
N ILE A 122 -20.75 -22.23 19.49
CA ILE A 122 -20.29 -20.89 19.89
C ILE A 122 -19.11 -20.45 19.03
N PHE A 123 -18.14 -21.34 18.80
CA PHE A 123 -16.98 -21.06 17.95
C PHE A 123 -17.37 -20.70 16.51
N VAL A 124 -18.30 -21.44 15.90
CA VAL A 124 -18.82 -21.15 14.56
C VAL A 124 -19.53 -19.80 14.50
N ILE A 125 -20.33 -19.46 15.52
CA ILE A 125 -21.01 -18.15 15.60
C ILE A 125 -19.99 -17.01 15.66
N ILE A 126 -18.94 -17.15 16.48
CA ILE A 126 -17.88 -16.14 16.59
C ILE A 126 -17.18 -15.94 15.25
N ILE A 127 -16.80 -17.04 14.56
CA ILE A 127 -16.19 -16.96 13.23
C ILE A 127 -17.14 -16.29 12.24
N SER A 128 -18.42 -16.66 12.24
CA SER A 128 -19.42 -16.05 11.35
C SER A 128 -19.49 -14.53 11.55
N ILE A 129 -19.56 -14.06 12.79
CA ILE A 129 -19.58 -12.63 13.12
C ILE A 129 -18.28 -11.96 12.62
N ALA A 130 -17.12 -12.55 12.91
CA ALA A 130 -15.83 -12.03 12.48
C ALA A 130 -15.74 -11.93 10.94
N THR A 131 -16.26 -12.91 10.20
CA THR A 131 -16.27 -12.86 8.73
C THR A 131 -17.18 -11.77 8.18
N VAL A 132 -18.33 -11.52 8.82
CA VAL A 132 -19.23 -10.43 8.44
C VAL A 132 -18.54 -9.09 8.67
N ILE A 133 -17.92 -8.87 9.84
CA ILE A 133 -17.18 -7.65 10.16
C ILE A 133 -16.02 -7.42 9.18
N GLY A 134 -15.25 -8.46 8.89
CA GLY A 134 -14.14 -8.38 7.93
C GLY A 134 -14.63 -7.98 6.53
N ARG A 135 -15.74 -8.57 6.06
CA ARG A 135 -16.35 -8.20 4.77
C ARG A 135 -16.86 -6.77 4.75
N THR A 136 -17.48 -6.30 5.82
CA THR A 136 -17.95 -4.90 5.89
C THR A 136 -16.78 -3.91 5.93
N MET A 137 -15.68 -4.25 6.61
CA MET A 137 -14.49 -3.40 6.64
C MET A 137 -13.83 -3.28 5.27
N ILE A 138 -13.75 -4.38 4.52
CA ILE A 138 -13.26 -4.38 3.14
C ILE A 138 -14.16 -3.50 2.25
N ALA A 139 -15.48 -3.65 2.34
CA ALA A 139 -16.43 -2.85 1.57
C ALA A 139 -16.32 -1.34 1.86
N ILE A 140 -16.07 -0.95 3.12
CA ILE A 140 -15.85 0.45 3.49
C ILE A 140 -14.51 0.96 2.91
N THR A 141 -13.47 0.13 2.91
CA THR A 141 -12.11 0.50 2.44
C THR A 141 -12.03 0.60 0.91
N GLU A 142 -12.87 -0.13 0.20
CA GLU A 142 -12.97 -0.11 -1.27
C GLU A 142 -13.76 1.10 -1.80
N THR A 143 -14.27 1.98 -0.93
CA THR A 143 -14.99 3.17 -1.39
C THR A 143 -14.04 4.09 -2.16
N GLU A 144 -14.16 4.07 -3.49
CA GLU A 144 -13.56 4.97 -4.46
C GLU A 144 -13.99 6.43 -4.21
N ARG A 145 -13.52 7.05 -3.13
CA ARG A 145 -13.50 8.51 -3.01
C ARG A 145 -12.24 9.03 -3.67
N GLY A 146 -12.14 8.82 -4.98
CA GLY A 146 -11.30 9.67 -5.81
C GLY A 146 -11.82 11.09 -5.63
N SER A 147 -11.02 11.96 -5.02
CA SER A 147 -11.34 13.38 -4.94
C SER A 147 -11.44 13.91 -6.36
N HIS A 148 -12.62 14.34 -6.77
CA HIS A 148 -12.89 15.07 -8.01
C HIS A 148 -12.30 16.50 -7.94
N TYR A 149 -11.08 16.64 -7.42
CA TYR A 149 -10.33 17.88 -7.37
C TYR A 149 -9.55 17.99 -8.68
N GLY A 150 -10.16 18.61 -9.69
CA GLY A 150 -9.45 18.98 -10.93
C GLY A 150 -10.26 18.94 -12.22
N GLU A 151 -11.38 18.21 -12.27
CA GLU A 151 -12.12 18.02 -13.54
C GLU A 151 -12.86 19.29 -14.02
N ASN A 152 -13.18 20.24 -13.12
CA ASN A 152 -14.06 21.38 -13.44
C ASN A 152 -13.32 22.65 -13.91
N ASN A 153 -12.13 22.56 -14.50
CA ASN A 153 -11.46 23.77 -15.02
C ASN A 153 -10.84 23.61 -16.42
N LYS A 154 -11.45 22.76 -17.25
CA LYS A 154 -11.21 22.72 -18.69
C LYS A 154 -12.52 22.82 -19.46
N GLU A 155 -13.25 23.91 -19.27
CA GLU A 155 -14.26 24.38 -20.23
C GLU A 155 -14.66 25.80 -19.84
N HIS A 156 -13.95 26.78 -20.41
CA HIS A 156 -14.45 27.99 -21.09
C HIS A 156 -13.33 29.02 -21.30
#